data_AF-A0A9W6BCH3-F1
#
_entry.id   AF-A0A9W6BCH3-F1
#
_cell.length_a   1.000
_cell.length_b   1.000
_cell.length_c   1.000
_cell.angle_alpha   90.00
_cell.angle_beta   90.00
_cell.angle_gamma   90.00
#
_symmetry.space_group_name_H-M   'P 1'
#
loop_
_entity.id
_entity.type
_entity.pdbx_description
1 polymer ?
#
loop_
_entity_poly.entity_id
_entity_poly.type
_entity_poly.pdbx_seq_one_letter_code
_entity_poly.pdbx_strand_id
1 'polypeptide(L)'
;MASRFEEEQPAPKECANCGATDDLLRCSRCRAEWFCSLACHKAYWPFHRQTCKRNDFADVVEEGDPRFAAWLRRHGKQAILGDAEVDRLERAGRAVSGSGREDVMQSMYGRLDPKPEGPKYSPEERFRVQERERQEAMRARLMSRQERAWSAISVEPGMGMECSRYKWTQNQSHVYVFVRVPEGTTAARLRVQLTSGSLALALGLDEQPLLDGKLYGNIKAEHSTWFVDDGVLQLQLLKLCRRGHYAAGTTNADTWWRSLWAYCPPAESLQRRHPPTRYYWSEYEESDLPPPLPARRVSAQAPPAAAAKSGGGQAGMRLSAAATDAAAAELGGGGGGGGGSDDELAP
;
A
#
# COMPACT_ATOMS: atom_id res chain seq x y z
N MET A 1 -9.55 -32.51 22.36
CA MET A 1 -10.92 -32.54 21.83
C MET A 1 -10.83 -32.97 20.38
N ALA A 2 -11.20 -34.22 20.09
CA ALA A 2 -11.15 -34.79 18.75
C ALA A 2 -12.33 -34.23 17.93
N SER A 3 -12.04 -33.57 16.81
CA SER A 3 -13.03 -33.15 15.83
C SER A 3 -13.67 -34.39 15.21
N ARG A 4 -14.92 -34.65 15.58
CA ARG A 4 -15.79 -35.63 14.92
C ARG A 4 -15.88 -35.25 13.44
N PHE A 5 -15.31 -36.08 12.58
CA PHE A 5 -15.68 -36.15 11.18
C PHE A 5 -17.15 -36.56 11.15
N GLU A 6 -18.03 -35.61 10.84
CA GLU A 6 -19.40 -35.94 10.47
C GLU A 6 -19.32 -36.74 9.16
N GLU A 7 -19.73 -38.01 9.19
CA GLU A 7 -19.88 -38.84 8.01
C GLU A 7 -21.04 -38.29 7.16
N GLU A 8 -20.72 -37.32 6.31
CA GLU A 8 -21.65 -36.75 5.34
C GLU A 8 -22.03 -37.85 4.34
N GLN A 9 -23.29 -38.29 4.38
CA GLN A 9 -23.79 -39.38 3.54
C GLN A 9 -23.64 -39.05 2.05
N PRO A 10 -23.18 -40.00 1.21
CA PRO A 10 -23.00 -39.74 -0.22
C PRO A 10 -24.35 -39.41 -0.88
N ALA A 11 -24.39 -38.28 -1.60
CA ALA A 11 -25.58 -37.83 -2.32
C ALA A 11 -26.11 -38.93 -3.29
N PRO A 12 -27.44 -39.02 -3.48
CA PRO A 12 -28.03 -39.98 -4.40
C PRO A 12 -27.50 -39.78 -5.83
N LYS A 13 -27.20 -40.89 -6.51
CA LYS A 13 -26.68 -40.88 -7.89
C LYS A 13 -27.86 -40.73 -8.84
N GLU A 14 -27.94 -39.61 -9.54
CA GLU A 14 -28.97 -39.32 -10.52
C GLU A 14 -28.37 -38.67 -11.78
N CYS A 15 -29.08 -38.76 -12.91
CA CYS A 15 -28.65 -38.14 -14.14
C CYS A 15 -28.75 -36.61 -14.04
N ALA A 16 -27.64 -35.90 -14.25
CA ALA A 16 -27.58 -34.44 -14.15
C ALA A 16 -28.48 -33.69 -15.16
N ASN A 17 -28.99 -34.36 -16.20
CA ASN A 17 -29.87 -33.76 -17.21
C ASN A 17 -31.36 -34.06 -16.98
N CYS A 18 -31.71 -35.30 -16.61
CA CYS A 18 -33.10 -35.77 -16.57
C CYS A 18 -33.54 -36.38 -15.23
N GLY A 19 -32.64 -36.50 -14.25
CA GLY A 19 -32.95 -37.05 -12.93
C GLY A 19 -33.18 -38.56 -12.88
N ALA A 20 -32.97 -39.30 -13.97
CA ALA A 20 -33.06 -40.76 -13.96
C ALA A 20 -32.02 -41.37 -12.99
N THR A 21 -32.40 -42.42 -12.25
CA THR A 21 -31.52 -43.11 -11.29
C THR A 21 -30.91 -44.39 -11.84
N ASP A 22 -31.40 -44.85 -12.99
CA ASP A 22 -31.05 -46.15 -13.58
C ASP A 22 -30.07 -45.98 -14.75
N ASP A 23 -29.22 -46.99 -14.97
CA ASP A 23 -28.21 -47.08 -16.05
C ASP A 23 -27.31 -45.84 -16.19
N LEU A 24 -26.80 -45.36 -15.06
CA LEU A 24 -25.96 -44.17 -14.99
C LEU A 24 -24.51 -44.43 -15.42
N LEU A 25 -24.09 -43.70 -16.44
CA LEU A 25 -22.72 -43.65 -16.94
C LEU A 25 -22.02 -42.38 -16.45
N ARG A 26 -20.76 -42.49 -16.04
CA ARG A 26 -19.95 -41.33 -15.66
C ARG A 26 -19.36 -40.65 -16.89
N CYS A 27 -19.18 -39.34 -16.81
CA CYS A 27 -18.39 -38.62 -17.82
C CYS A 27 -16.98 -39.22 -17.88
N SER A 28 -16.54 -39.65 -19.07
CA SER A 28 -15.24 -40.31 -19.25
C SER A 28 -14.04 -39.40 -18.94
N ARG A 29 -14.23 -38.07 -18.98
CA ARG A 29 -13.16 -37.09 -18.80
C ARG A 29 -12.98 -36.63 -17.36
N CYS A 30 -14.05 -36.34 -16.64
CA CYS A 30 -13.96 -35.84 -15.25
C CYS A 30 -14.40 -36.86 -14.20
N ARG A 31 -15.16 -37.90 -14.60
CA ARG A 31 -15.77 -38.93 -13.75
C ARG A 31 -16.57 -38.41 -12.55
N ALA A 32 -16.88 -37.11 -12.52
CA ALA A 32 -17.54 -36.43 -11.40
C ALA A 32 -19.07 -36.44 -11.53
N GLU A 33 -19.59 -36.37 -12.76
CA GLU A 33 -21.04 -36.30 -13.05
C GLU A 33 -21.55 -37.58 -13.73
N TRP A 34 -22.85 -37.85 -13.52
CA TRP A 34 -23.56 -39.05 -14.00
C TRP A 34 -24.61 -38.71 -15.06
N PHE A 35 -24.73 -39.57 -16.07
CA PHE A 35 -25.67 -39.43 -17.19
C PHE A 35 -26.25 -40.80 -17.58
N CYS A 36 -27.57 -40.90 -17.77
CA CYS A 36 -28.20 -42.16 -18.21
C CYS A 36 -27.94 -42.48 -19.70
N SER A 37 -27.50 -41.50 -20.51
CA SER A 37 -27.22 -41.70 -21.93
C SER A 37 -26.31 -40.63 -22.52
N LEU A 38 -25.70 -40.93 -23.67
CA LEU A 38 -24.92 -39.97 -24.45
C LEU A 38 -25.77 -38.78 -24.92
N ALA A 39 -27.07 -38.99 -25.17
CA ALA A 39 -28.00 -37.93 -25.52
C ALA A 39 -28.17 -36.92 -24.36
N CYS A 40 -28.34 -37.42 -23.14
CA CYS A 40 -28.39 -36.58 -21.94
C CYS A 40 -27.07 -35.87 -21.65
N HIS A 41 -25.93 -36.54 -21.86
CA HIS A 41 -24.62 -35.90 -21.74
C HIS A 41 -24.44 -34.76 -22.76
N LYS A 42 -24.79 -34.98 -24.04
CA LYS A 42 -24.69 -33.94 -25.09
C LYS A 42 -25.62 -32.76 -24.83
N ALA A 43 -26.84 -33.01 -24.35
CA ALA A 43 -27.79 -31.96 -24.00
C ALA A 43 -27.29 -31.09 -22.84
N TYR A 44 -26.69 -31.70 -21.81
CA TYR A 44 -26.16 -31.00 -20.65
C TYR A 44 -24.71 -30.49 -20.82
N TRP A 45 -24.05 -30.85 -21.92
CA TRP A 45 -22.66 -30.47 -22.21
C TRP A 45 -22.36 -28.96 -22.13
N PRO A 46 -23.24 -28.04 -22.57
CA PRO A 46 -22.98 -26.60 -22.45
C PRO A 46 -22.77 -26.12 -21.02
N PHE A 47 -23.41 -26.78 -20.05
CA PHE A 47 -23.30 -26.50 -18.62
C PHE A 47 -22.14 -27.28 -18.00
N HIS A 48 -22.05 -28.58 -18.30
CA HIS A 48 -21.01 -29.45 -17.74
C HIS A 48 -19.58 -29.11 -18.21
N ARG A 49 -19.40 -28.63 -19.46
CA ARG A 49 -18.05 -28.36 -20.01
C ARG A 49 -17.24 -27.34 -19.19
N GLN A 50 -17.91 -26.45 -18.47
CA GLN A 50 -17.28 -25.41 -17.65
C GLN A 50 -16.66 -26.01 -16.37
N THR A 51 -17.23 -27.10 -15.86
CA THR A 51 -16.78 -27.80 -14.65
C THR A 51 -16.07 -29.13 -14.96
N CYS A 52 -16.15 -29.61 -16.20
CA CYS A 52 -15.51 -30.85 -16.65
C CYS A 52 -13.98 -30.71 -16.79
N LYS A 53 -13.25 -30.95 -15.70
CA LYS A 53 -11.78 -31.00 -15.66
C LYS A 53 -11.30 -32.45 -15.53
N ARG A 54 -10.26 -32.80 -16.30
CA ARG A 54 -9.58 -34.11 -16.19
C ARG A 54 -8.67 -34.07 -14.97
N ASN A 55 -8.75 -35.09 -14.11
CA ASN A 55 -7.93 -35.18 -12.91
C ASN A 55 -7.10 -36.46 -12.96
N ASP A 56 -5.98 -36.41 -13.69
CA ASP A 56 -5.06 -37.54 -13.89
C ASP A 56 -4.56 -38.14 -12.56
N PHE A 57 -4.38 -37.29 -11.55
CA PHE A 57 -3.96 -37.73 -10.23
C PHE A 57 -5.06 -38.53 -9.52
N ALA A 58 -6.32 -38.08 -9.59
CA ALA A 58 -7.43 -38.85 -9.03
C ALA A 58 -7.63 -40.18 -9.74
N ASP A 59 -7.30 -40.29 -11.04
CA ASP A 59 -7.37 -41.54 -11.79
C ASP A 59 -6.28 -42.54 -11.36
N VAL A 60 -5.06 -42.07 -11.08
CA VAL A 60 -3.98 -42.91 -10.53
C VAL A 60 -4.30 -43.36 -9.10
N VAL A 61 -4.86 -42.48 -8.28
CA VAL A 61 -5.16 -42.78 -6.87
C VAL A 61 -6.43 -43.63 -6.70
N GLU A 62 -7.30 -43.72 -7.71
CA GLU A 62 -8.55 -44.49 -7.65
C GLU A 62 -8.33 -46.00 -7.41
N GLU A 63 -7.19 -46.56 -7.84
CA GLU A 63 -6.83 -47.96 -7.60
C GLU A 63 -6.47 -48.21 -6.12
N GLY A 64 -5.88 -47.23 -5.43
CA GLY A 64 -5.47 -47.34 -4.03
C GLY A 64 -6.49 -46.81 -3.01
N ASP A 65 -7.15 -45.69 -3.31
CA ASP A 65 -8.15 -45.06 -2.45
C ASP A 65 -9.30 -44.43 -3.27
N PRO A 66 -10.40 -45.19 -3.50
CA PRO A 66 -11.53 -44.71 -4.29
C PRO A 66 -12.34 -43.62 -3.57
N ARG A 67 -12.31 -43.54 -2.23
CA ARG A 67 -13.03 -42.51 -1.48
C ARG A 67 -12.33 -41.16 -1.62
N PHE A 68 -11.01 -41.15 -1.50
CA PHE A 68 -10.20 -39.94 -1.67
C PHE A 68 -10.22 -39.44 -3.12
N ALA A 69 -10.15 -40.34 -4.10
CA ALA A 69 -10.31 -39.99 -5.51
C ALA A 69 -11.66 -39.31 -5.80
N ALA A 70 -12.76 -39.80 -5.21
CA ALA A 70 -14.08 -39.17 -5.34
C ALA A 70 -14.13 -37.77 -4.72
N TRP A 71 -13.52 -37.59 -3.54
CA TRP A 71 -13.42 -36.29 -2.88
C TRP A 71 -12.62 -35.26 -3.72
N LEU A 72 -11.47 -35.65 -4.26
CA LEU A 72 -10.63 -34.79 -5.12
C LEU A 72 -11.38 -34.31 -6.37
N ARG A 73 -12.17 -35.21 -6.99
CA ARG A 73 -12.97 -34.88 -8.18
C ARG A 73 -14.11 -33.92 -7.85
N ARG A 74 -14.73 -34.02 -6.66
CA ARG A 74 -15.85 -33.15 -6.24
C ARG A 74 -15.41 -31.73 -5.88
N HIS A 75 -14.27 -31.57 -5.22
CA HIS A 75 -13.83 -30.26 -4.71
C HIS A 75 -13.02 -29.43 -5.70
N GLY A 76 -12.74 -29.94 -6.91
CA GLY A 76 -12.07 -29.19 -7.99
C GLY A 76 -10.67 -28.68 -7.63
N LYS A 77 -10.12 -29.11 -6.49
CA LYS A 77 -8.78 -28.77 -6.04
C LYS A 77 -7.83 -29.57 -6.91
N GLN A 78 -7.34 -28.92 -7.96
CA GLN A 78 -6.09 -29.32 -8.56
C GLN A 78 -5.09 -29.32 -7.40
N ALA A 79 -4.74 -30.50 -6.91
CA ALA A 79 -3.65 -30.62 -5.96
C ALA A 79 -2.41 -30.24 -6.76
N ILE A 80 -2.10 -28.94 -6.82
CA ILE A 80 -0.71 -28.51 -6.84
C ILE A 80 -0.22 -29.02 -5.49
N LEU A 81 0.21 -30.28 -5.44
CA LEU A 81 1.10 -30.70 -4.39
C LEU A 81 2.25 -29.71 -4.50
N GLY A 82 2.34 -28.77 -3.55
CA GLY A 82 3.51 -27.92 -3.46
C GLY A 82 4.72 -28.84 -3.45
N ASP A 83 5.80 -28.43 -4.11
CA ASP A 83 6.94 -29.28 -4.41
C ASP A 83 7.37 -30.14 -3.22
N ALA A 84 7.25 -29.62 -1.99
CA ALA A 84 7.49 -30.33 -0.72
C ALA A 84 6.69 -31.63 -0.48
N GLU A 85 5.45 -31.74 -0.96
CA GLU A 85 4.59 -32.94 -0.78
C GLU A 85 4.87 -33.97 -1.87
N VAL A 86 5.15 -33.52 -3.11
CA VAL A 86 5.69 -34.38 -4.17
C VAL A 86 7.05 -34.92 -3.74
N ASP A 87 7.90 -34.08 -3.18
CA ASP A 87 9.20 -34.46 -2.62
C ASP A 87 9.03 -35.45 -1.46
N ARG A 88 7.98 -35.30 -0.64
CA ARG A 88 7.70 -36.24 0.46
C ARG A 88 7.28 -37.61 -0.06
N LEU A 89 6.44 -37.65 -1.10
CA LEU A 89 5.98 -38.88 -1.73
C LEU A 89 7.07 -39.55 -2.57
N GLU A 90 7.88 -38.79 -3.31
CA GLU A 90 9.08 -39.30 -3.98
C GLU A 90 10.10 -39.81 -2.97
N ARG A 91 10.32 -39.11 -1.85
CA ARG A 91 11.22 -39.55 -0.77
C ARG A 91 10.70 -40.80 -0.07
N ALA A 92 9.38 -40.95 0.10
CA ALA A 92 8.76 -42.16 0.62
C ALA A 92 8.85 -43.32 -0.37
N GLY A 93 8.66 -43.08 -1.67
CA GLY A 93 8.81 -44.09 -2.73
C GLY A 93 10.25 -44.56 -2.90
N ARG A 94 11.23 -43.64 -2.83
CA ARG A 94 12.68 -43.96 -2.87
C ARG A 94 13.16 -44.69 -1.61
N ALA A 95 12.50 -44.50 -0.47
CA ALA A 95 12.80 -45.24 0.77
C ALA A 95 12.38 -46.71 0.71
N VAL A 96 11.49 -47.11 -0.21
CA VAL A 96 11.09 -48.51 -0.41
C VAL A 96 12.12 -49.28 -1.25
N SER A 97 13.00 -48.59 -1.99
CA SER A 97 13.95 -49.24 -2.92
C SER A 97 15.40 -48.76 -2.83
N GLY A 98 15.84 -48.14 -1.74
CA GLY A 98 17.17 -47.52 -1.66
C GLY A 98 17.85 -47.67 -0.31
N SER A 99 19.19 -47.73 -0.38
CA SER A 99 20.17 -47.91 0.69
C SER A 99 19.90 -47.12 1.98
N GLY A 100 20.37 -47.69 3.10
CA GLY A 100 20.05 -47.27 4.45
C GLY A 100 20.17 -45.76 4.71
N ARG A 101 19.33 -45.30 5.64
CA ARG A 101 19.18 -43.91 6.10
C ARG A 101 20.49 -43.12 6.33
N GLU A 102 21.59 -43.81 6.64
CA GLU A 102 22.92 -43.20 6.84
C GLU A 102 23.59 -42.79 5.52
N ASP A 103 23.51 -43.61 4.47
CA ASP A 103 24.10 -43.29 3.15
C ASP A 103 23.42 -42.06 2.52
N VAL A 104 22.10 -41.96 2.69
CA VAL A 104 21.30 -40.82 2.20
C VAL A 104 21.60 -39.54 3.02
N MET A 105 21.86 -39.67 4.32
CA MET A 105 22.29 -38.54 5.15
C MET A 105 23.70 -38.07 4.76
N GLN A 106 24.63 -38.99 4.46
CA GLN A 106 25.98 -38.62 4.02
C GLN A 106 26.01 -37.98 2.63
N SER A 107 25.17 -38.43 1.69
CA SER A 107 25.12 -37.85 0.34
C SER A 107 24.49 -36.46 0.28
N MET A 108 23.61 -36.12 1.22
CA MET A 108 22.92 -34.82 1.30
C MET A 108 23.77 -33.74 1.99
N TYR A 109 24.58 -34.11 2.99
CA TYR A 109 25.38 -33.16 3.75
C TYR A 109 26.88 -33.12 3.36
N GLY A 110 27.36 -34.06 2.55
CA GLY A 110 28.79 -34.18 2.18
C GLY A 110 29.21 -33.44 0.91
N ARG A 111 28.63 -32.28 0.56
CA ARG A 111 28.97 -31.58 -0.70
C ARG A 111 29.24 -30.08 -0.61
N LEU A 112 29.64 -29.57 0.56
CA LEU A 112 30.53 -28.41 0.69
C LEU A 112 31.32 -28.55 2.00
N ASP A 113 32.27 -29.47 2.03
CA ASP A 113 33.31 -29.50 3.04
C ASP A 113 34.49 -28.62 2.58
N PRO A 114 34.99 -27.70 3.42
CA PRO A 114 34.49 -27.35 4.75
C PRO A 114 33.37 -26.30 4.72
N LYS A 115 32.39 -26.46 5.61
CA LYS A 115 31.41 -25.43 5.99
C LYS A 115 32.15 -24.11 6.26
N PRO A 116 31.72 -22.97 5.70
CA PRO A 116 32.36 -21.69 6.01
C PRO A 116 32.36 -21.50 7.52
N GLU A 117 33.55 -21.30 8.08
CA GLU A 117 33.71 -21.09 9.52
C GLU A 117 32.84 -19.89 9.90
N GLY A 118 31.94 -20.09 10.87
CA GLY A 118 31.21 -18.97 11.45
C GLY A 118 32.21 -17.92 11.97
N PRO A 119 31.84 -16.64 12.02
CA PRO A 119 32.74 -15.58 12.47
C PRO A 119 33.43 -15.97 13.77
N LYS A 120 34.75 -16.09 13.72
CA LYS A 120 35.60 -16.51 14.85
C LYS A 120 35.70 -15.36 15.83
N TYR A 121 34.67 -15.16 16.64
CA TYR A 121 34.77 -14.25 17.78
C TYR A 121 35.73 -14.83 18.81
N SER A 122 36.78 -14.09 19.14
CA SER A 122 37.63 -14.35 20.31
C SER A 122 36.77 -14.48 21.57
N PRO A 123 37.15 -15.29 22.58
CA PRO A 123 36.46 -15.32 23.86
C PRO A 123 36.23 -13.92 24.45
N GLU A 124 37.21 -13.03 24.32
CA GLU A 124 37.12 -11.63 24.76
C GLU A 124 36.07 -10.83 23.97
N GLU A 125 35.95 -11.05 22.66
CA GLU A 125 34.94 -10.42 21.81
C GLU A 125 33.53 -10.94 22.14
N ARG A 126 33.41 -12.24 22.45
CA ARG A 126 32.13 -12.83 22.90
C ARG A 126 31.69 -12.22 24.23
N PHE A 127 32.60 -12.01 25.17
CA PHE A 127 32.30 -11.31 26.43
C PHE A 127 31.89 -9.86 26.18
N ARG A 128 32.61 -9.10 25.34
CA ARG A 128 32.25 -7.72 24.98
C ARG A 128 30.87 -7.61 24.32
N VAL A 129 30.54 -8.55 23.43
CA VAL A 129 29.21 -8.62 22.79
C VAL A 129 28.14 -8.96 23.82
N GLN A 130 28.37 -9.96 24.65
CA GLN A 130 27.41 -10.39 25.68
C GLN A 130 27.20 -9.32 26.76
N GLU A 131 28.22 -8.57 27.12
CA GLU A 131 28.12 -7.42 28.02
C GLU A 131 27.34 -6.27 27.39
N ARG A 132 27.62 -5.93 26.11
CA ARG A 132 26.85 -4.92 25.37
C ARG A 132 25.37 -5.31 25.29
N GLU A 133 25.06 -6.56 24.95
CA GLU A 133 23.69 -7.07 24.91
C GLU A 133 23.02 -7.04 26.28
N ARG A 134 23.72 -7.40 27.36
CA ARG A 134 23.21 -7.30 28.74
C ARG A 134 22.95 -5.85 29.15
N GLN A 135 23.83 -4.92 28.78
CA GLN A 135 23.67 -3.49 29.04
C GLN A 135 22.51 -2.90 28.23
N GLU A 136 22.38 -3.25 26.96
CA GLU A 136 21.26 -2.88 26.10
C GLU A 136 19.94 -3.44 26.63
N ALA A 137 19.92 -4.69 27.09
CA ALA A 137 18.74 -5.31 27.70
C ALA A 137 18.37 -4.67 29.04
N MET A 138 19.36 -4.32 29.88
CA MET A 138 19.14 -3.62 31.14
C MET A 138 18.62 -2.20 30.89
N ARG A 139 19.24 -1.46 29.96
CA ARG A 139 18.77 -0.14 29.50
C ARG A 139 17.35 -0.24 28.97
N ALA A 140 17.07 -1.16 28.04
CA ALA A 140 15.75 -1.37 27.47
C ALA A 140 14.69 -1.66 28.55
N ARG A 141 15.03 -2.45 29.58
CA ARG A 141 14.14 -2.71 30.74
C ARG A 141 13.87 -1.48 31.59
N LEU A 142 14.88 -0.63 31.77
CA LEU A 142 14.78 0.62 32.53
C LEU A 142 14.10 1.75 31.75
N MET A 143 14.08 1.70 30.40
CA MET A 143 13.36 2.69 29.58
C MET A 143 11.88 2.69 29.93
N SER A 144 11.32 3.88 30.17
CA SER A 144 9.87 4.02 30.38
C SER A 144 9.11 3.64 29.10
N ARG A 145 7.81 3.32 29.24
CA ARG A 145 6.97 3.00 28.05
C ARG A 145 6.98 4.14 27.05
N GLN A 146 6.97 5.37 27.54
CA GLN A 146 7.04 6.59 26.74
C GLN A 146 8.36 6.72 25.99
N GLU A 147 9.49 6.43 26.62
CA GLU A 147 10.79 6.49 25.94
C GLU A 147 10.92 5.43 24.85
N ARG A 148 10.39 4.21 25.09
CA ARG A 148 10.33 3.17 24.06
C ARG A 148 9.48 3.61 22.88
N ALA A 149 8.26 4.09 23.13
CA ALA A 149 7.36 4.61 22.09
C ALA A 149 8.00 5.76 21.31
N TRP A 150 8.65 6.71 22.00
CA TRP A 150 9.34 7.82 21.35
C TRP A 150 10.54 7.38 20.49
N SER A 151 11.32 6.42 20.96
CA SER A 151 12.49 5.92 20.24
C SER A 151 12.10 5.07 19.02
N ALA A 152 10.94 4.40 19.08
CA ALA A 152 10.40 3.63 17.96
C ALA A 152 9.92 4.52 16.79
N ILE A 153 9.58 5.79 17.06
CA ILE A 153 9.20 6.74 16.00
C ILE A 153 10.44 7.12 15.18
N SER A 154 10.55 6.49 14.01
CA SER A 154 11.57 6.77 13.00
C SER A 154 11.07 7.85 12.04
N VAL A 155 11.84 8.93 11.90
CA VAL A 155 11.55 10.01 10.95
C VAL A 155 12.48 9.83 9.75
N GLU A 156 11.91 9.50 8.59
CA GLU A 156 12.69 9.35 7.36
C GLU A 156 13.34 10.70 6.95
N PRO A 157 14.64 10.70 6.58
CA PRO A 157 15.32 11.91 6.14
C PRO A 157 14.62 12.59 4.95
N GLY A 158 14.32 13.88 5.09
CA GLY A 158 13.68 14.68 4.03
C GLY A 158 12.16 14.56 3.93
N MET A 159 11.53 13.72 4.78
CA MET A 159 10.07 13.64 4.92
C MET A 159 9.59 14.34 6.21
N GLY A 160 10.49 14.65 7.13
CA GLY A 160 10.20 15.36 8.36
C GLY A 160 11.47 15.64 9.16
N MET A 161 11.31 16.00 10.42
CA MET A 161 12.43 16.30 11.31
C MET A 161 12.15 15.90 12.76
N GLU A 162 13.21 15.51 13.46
CA GLU A 162 13.22 15.43 14.92
C GLU A 162 13.68 16.77 15.49
N CYS A 163 12.76 17.50 16.10
CA CYS A 163 13.05 18.74 16.82
C CYS A 163 13.20 18.44 18.32
N SER A 164 13.68 19.42 19.09
CA SER A 164 13.88 19.25 20.55
C SER A 164 12.59 18.96 21.32
N ARG A 165 11.46 19.55 20.89
CA ARG A 165 10.16 19.44 21.57
C ARG A 165 9.19 18.46 20.93
N TYR A 166 9.35 18.17 19.63
CA TYR A 166 8.42 17.36 18.86
C TYR A 166 9.14 16.64 17.72
N LYS A 167 8.60 15.51 17.27
CA LYS A 167 8.96 14.88 16.00
C LYS A 167 7.84 15.11 15.02
N TRP A 168 8.13 15.25 13.75
CA TRP A 168 7.09 15.25 12.73
C TRP A 168 7.58 14.58 11.46
N THR A 169 6.65 14.01 10.71
CA THR A 169 6.87 13.41 9.39
C THR A 169 5.66 13.67 8.51
N GLN A 170 5.77 13.42 7.22
CA GLN A 170 4.67 13.65 6.29
C GLN A 170 4.62 12.59 5.19
N ASN A 171 3.43 12.44 4.62
CA ASN A 171 3.22 11.82 3.32
C ASN A 171 2.46 12.81 2.40
N GLN A 172 1.92 12.32 1.28
CA GLN A 172 1.16 13.16 0.35
C GLN A 172 -0.17 13.70 0.93
N SER A 173 -0.79 12.96 1.84
CA SER A 173 -2.13 13.30 2.36
C SER A 173 -2.09 13.93 3.75
N HIS A 174 -1.16 13.49 4.59
CA HIS A 174 -1.14 13.72 6.03
C HIS A 174 0.21 14.25 6.50
N VAL A 175 0.18 15.02 7.58
CA VAL A 175 1.34 15.37 8.40
C VAL A 175 1.14 14.73 9.76
N TYR A 176 2.10 13.92 10.19
CA TYR A 176 2.11 13.27 11.49
C TYR A 176 2.99 14.06 12.43
N VAL A 177 2.46 14.46 13.58
CA VAL A 177 3.20 15.19 14.62
C VAL A 177 3.17 14.38 15.89
N PHE A 178 4.33 14.20 16.51
CA PHE A 178 4.52 13.44 17.73
C PHE A 178 5.08 14.34 18.81
N VAL A 179 4.42 14.38 19.97
CA VAL A 179 4.78 15.25 21.09
C VAL A 179 4.84 14.43 22.36
N ARG A 180 5.91 14.57 23.14
CA ARG A 180 5.99 13.96 24.47
C ARG A 180 5.09 14.72 25.42
N VAL A 181 4.17 14.03 26.09
CA VAL A 181 3.34 14.59 27.15
C VAL A 181 3.80 14.05 28.51
N PRO A 182 3.68 14.80 29.61
CA PRO A 182 4.09 14.30 30.93
C PRO A 182 3.42 12.96 31.28
N GLU A 183 4.13 12.08 31.98
CA GLU A 183 3.60 10.77 32.37
C GLU A 183 2.30 10.93 33.20
N GLY A 184 1.29 10.12 32.89
CA GLY A 184 -0.05 10.22 33.52
C GLY A 184 -0.97 11.28 32.91
N THR A 185 -0.57 11.95 31.82
CA THR A 185 -1.46 12.83 31.06
C THR A 185 -2.55 12.01 30.35
N THR A 186 -3.79 12.16 30.80
CA THR A 186 -4.98 11.59 30.14
C THR A 186 -5.49 12.53 29.04
N ALA A 187 -6.18 11.99 28.03
CA ALA A 187 -6.79 12.77 26.94
C ALA A 187 -7.66 13.95 27.43
N ALA A 188 -8.35 13.81 28.57
CA ALA A 188 -9.19 14.86 29.15
C ALA A 188 -8.40 16.10 29.64
N ARG A 189 -7.10 15.96 29.93
CA ARG A 189 -6.23 17.07 30.33
C ARG A 189 -5.60 17.77 29.14
N LEU A 190 -5.66 17.17 27.96
CA LEU A 190 -5.12 17.75 26.75
C LEU A 190 -6.16 18.64 26.07
N ARG A 191 -5.74 19.84 25.72
CA ARG A 191 -6.49 20.74 24.85
C ARG A 191 -5.75 20.85 23.54
N VAL A 192 -6.28 20.18 22.51
CA VAL A 192 -5.79 20.27 21.14
C VAL A 192 -6.76 21.12 20.35
N GLN A 193 -6.33 22.30 19.93
CA GLN A 193 -7.09 23.19 19.06
C GLN A 193 -6.46 23.18 17.67
N LEU A 194 -7.20 22.63 16.70
CA LEU A 194 -6.82 22.58 15.30
C LEU A 194 -7.69 23.56 14.52
N THR A 195 -7.06 24.47 13.80
CA THR A 195 -7.75 25.29 12.78
C THR A 195 -7.19 24.97 11.40
N SER A 196 -7.71 25.60 10.36
CA SER A 196 -7.22 25.37 9.00
C SER A 196 -5.75 25.76 8.81
N GLY A 197 -5.16 26.59 9.66
CA GLY A 197 -3.77 27.05 9.51
C GLY A 197 -3.03 27.25 10.83
N SER A 198 -3.57 26.81 11.96
CA SER A 198 -2.90 26.90 13.26
C SER A 198 -3.12 25.63 14.09
N LEU A 199 -2.13 25.36 14.94
CA LEU A 199 -2.15 24.28 15.91
C LEU A 199 -1.78 24.88 17.27
N ALA A 200 -2.66 24.72 18.25
CA ALA A 200 -2.37 25.02 19.64
C ALA A 200 -2.61 23.78 20.50
N LEU A 201 -1.62 23.44 21.32
CA LEU A 201 -1.59 22.29 22.20
C LEU A 201 -1.28 22.77 23.62
N ALA A 202 -2.18 22.52 24.56
CA ALA A 202 -1.99 22.88 25.97
C ALA A 202 -2.33 21.72 26.91
N LEU A 203 -1.66 21.70 28.05
CA LEU A 203 -1.91 20.78 29.16
C LEU A 203 -2.85 21.49 30.16
N GLY A 204 -4.15 21.54 29.84
CA GLY A 204 -5.16 22.18 30.71
C GLY A 204 -5.56 23.61 30.32
N LEU A 205 -6.30 24.26 31.21
CA LEU A 205 -6.96 25.55 30.97
C LEU A 205 -6.01 26.76 31.10
N ASP A 206 -5.08 26.70 32.05
CA ASP A 206 -4.26 27.85 32.48
C ASP A 206 -2.74 27.60 32.36
N GLU A 207 -2.33 26.48 31.76
CA GLU A 207 -0.91 26.19 31.53
C GLU A 207 -0.42 26.79 30.21
N GLN A 208 0.88 27.10 30.13
CA GLN A 208 1.50 27.56 28.89
C GLN A 208 1.33 26.50 27.78
N PRO A 209 0.99 26.91 26.55
CA PRO A 209 0.83 25.98 25.46
C PRO A 209 2.16 25.28 25.17
N LEU A 210 2.13 23.95 25.12
CA LEU A 210 3.27 23.11 24.79
C LEU A 210 3.74 23.35 23.36
N LEU A 211 2.78 23.57 22.46
CA LEU A 211 3.02 24.02 21.09
C LEU A 211 1.95 25.04 20.72
N ASP A 212 2.34 26.18 20.18
CA ASP A 212 1.43 27.18 19.63
C ASP A 212 2.08 27.84 18.43
N GLY A 213 1.35 27.91 17.32
CA GLY A 213 1.83 28.57 16.13
C GLY A 213 0.97 28.38 14.89
N LYS A 214 1.34 29.14 13.86
CA LYS A 214 0.80 29.02 12.51
C LYS A 214 1.49 27.87 11.78
N LEU A 215 0.70 26.96 11.22
CA LEU A 215 1.18 25.82 10.44
C LEU A 215 1.76 26.28 9.09
N TYR A 216 2.71 25.49 8.55
CA TYR A 216 3.35 25.78 7.26
C TYR A 216 2.35 25.80 6.10
N GLY A 217 1.41 24.85 6.09
CA GLY A 217 0.35 24.75 5.10
C GLY A 217 -1.02 24.61 5.74
N ASN A 218 -2.06 24.77 4.92
CA ASN A 218 -3.42 24.62 5.40
C ASN A 218 -3.80 23.14 5.55
N ILE A 219 -4.56 22.85 6.61
CA ILE A 219 -5.08 21.53 6.95
C ILE A 219 -6.61 21.53 6.98
N LYS A 220 -7.19 20.35 6.84
CA LYS A 220 -8.62 20.12 7.02
C LYS A 220 -8.87 19.68 8.46
N ALA A 221 -9.09 20.65 9.34
CA ALA A 221 -9.17 20.43 10.79
C ALA A 221 -10.24 19.39 11.20
N GLU A 222 -11.40 19.41 10.54
CA GLU A 222 -12.51 18.49 10.81
C GLU A 222 -12.23 17.01 10.49
N HIS A 223 -11.22 16.73 9.66
CA HIS A 223 -10.74 15.38 9.35
C HIS A 223 -9.36 15.09 9.94
N SER A 224 -8.81 16.02 10.74
CA SER A 224 -7.55 15.81 11.43
C SER A 224 -7.85 15.19 12.80
N THR A 225 -7.15 14.11 13.13
CA THR A 225 -7.39 13.35 14.36
C THR A 225 -6.16 13.41 15.26
N TRP A 226 -6.36 13.16 16.55
CA TRP A 226 -5.26 13.02 17.50
C TRP A 226 -5.59 11.93 18.51
N PHE A 227 -4.55 11.27 19.01
CA PHE A 227 -4.68 10.27 20.06
C PHE A 227 -3.39 10.22 20.89
N VAL A 228 -3.51 9.73 22.12
CA VAL A 228 -2.37 9.54 23.01
C VAL A 228 -2.08 8.05 23.11
N ASP A 229 -0.86 7.67 22.82
CA ASP A 229 -0.39 6.29 22.90
C ASP A 229 0.91 6.23 23.70
N ASP A 230 0.94 5.40 24.75
CA ASP A 230 2.07 5.22 25.66
C ASP A 230 2.75 6.53 26.13
N GLY A 231 1.98 7.61 26.36
CA GLY A 231 2.50 8.91 26.79
C GLY A 231 3.08 9.77 25.66
N VAL A 232 2.87 9.40 24.41
CA VAL A 232 3.18 10.20 23.22
C VAL A 232 1.87 10.63 22.57
N LEU A 233 1.68 11.93 22.42
CA LEU A 233 0.57 12.49 21.65
C LEU A 233 0.92 12.40 20.16
N GLN A 234 0.07 11.72 19.39
CA GLN A 234 0.16 11.61 17.94
C GLN A 234 -0.97 12.43 17.32
N LEU A 235 -0.61 13.39 16.46
CA LEU A 235 -1.55 14.16 15.66
C LEU A 235 -1.43 13.72 14.20
N GLN A 236 -2.57 13.47 13.57
CA GLN A 236 -2.71 13.18 12.14
C GLN A 236 -3.43 14.36 11.48
N LEU A 237 -2.66 15.23 10.84
CA LEU A 237 -3.17 16.44 10.21
C LEU A 237 -3.42 16.18 8.72
N LEU A 238 -4.67 16.26 8.28
CA LEU A 238 -5.02 16.08 6.86
C LEU A 238 -4.71 17.37 6.08
N LYS A 239 -3.88 17.29 5.04
CA LYS A 239 -3.55 18.43 4.17
C LYS A 239 -4.76 18.85 3.35
N LEU A 240 -4.98 20.16 3.21
CA LEU A 240 -6.14 20.70 2.48
C LEU A 240 -6.06 20.43 0.96
N CYS A 241 -4.89 20.68 0.36
CA CYS A 241 -4.71 20.58 -1.09
C CYS A 241 -4.26 19.17 -1.48
N ARG A 242 -5.22 18.25 -1.70
CA ARG A 242 -4.94 16.88 -2.18
C ARG A 242 -5.18 16.76 -3.70
N ARG A 243 -4.36 15.97 -4.38
CA ARG A 243 -4.50 15.46 -5.77
C ARG A 243 -5.63 16.10 -6.60
N GLY A 244 -5.35 17.25 -7.21
CA GLY A 244 -6.26 17.94 -8.14
C GLY A 244 -7.11 19.05 -7.52
N HIS A 245 -7.23 19.11 -6.19
CA HIS A 245 -7.78 20.26 -5.45
C HIS A 245 -6.67 21.23 -5.07
N TYR A 246 -5.83 21.53 -6.05
CA TYR A 246 -4.82 22.54 -5.94
C TYR A 246 -5.50 23.90 -6.13
N ALA A 247 -5.15 24.90 -5.32
CA ALA A 247 -5.47 26.28 -5.67
C ALA A 247 -4.87 26.58 -7.06
N ALA A 248 -5.50 27.48 -7.82
CA ALA A 248 -5.04 27.80 -9.18
C ALA A 248 -3.52 28.11 -9.19
N GLY A 249 -2.76 27.36 -9.99
CA GLY A 249 -1.30 27.51 -10.10
C GLY A 249 -0.46 26.70 -9.10
N THR A 250 -1.07 25.88 -8.23
CA THR A 250 -0.33 25.01 -7.31
C THR A 250 -0.22 23.58 -7.84
N THR A 251 0.88 22.92 -7.50
CA THR A 251 1.21 21.54 -7.88
C THR A 251 1.33 20.66 -6.64
N ASN A 252 1.46 19.34 -6.82
CA ASN A 252 1.73 18.43 -5.70
C ASN A 252 3.00 18.83 -4.94
N ALA A 253 4.02 19.36 -5.63
CA ALA A 253 5.27 19.79 -5.01
C ALA A 253 5.08 20.94 -4.00
N ASP A 254 4.04 21.77 -4.16
CA ASP A 254 3.73 22.89 -3.28
C ASP A 254 3.00 22.47 -2.00
N THR A 255 2.49 21.23 -1.97
CA THR A 255 1.82 20.63 -0.80
C THR A 255 2.81 19.94 0.15
N TRP A 256 4.08 19.90 -0.22
CA TRP A 256 5.14 19.34 0.60
C TRP A 256 5.62 20.35 1.64
N TRP A 257 5.61 19.93 2.90
CA TRP A 257 5.95 20.77 4.04
C TRP A 257 7.45 20.71 4.31
N ARG A 258 8.07 21.88 4.49
CA ARG A 258 9.49 21.97 4.86
C ARG A 258 9.68 22.05 6.36
N SER A 259 8.68 22.56 7.04
CA SER A 259 8.65 22.74 8.48
C SER A 259 7.23 22.47 8.95
N LEU A 260 7.06 22.23 10.25
CA LEU A 260 5.73 22.16 10.85
C LEU A 260 5.09 23.57 10.90
N TRP A 261 5.88 24.57 11.27
CA TRP A 261 5.43 25.95 11.45
C TRP A 261 5.77 26.83 10.24
N ALA A 262 4.91 27.81 9.96
CA ALA A 262 5.17 28.84 8.95
C ALA A 262 6.37 29.72 9.34
N TYR A 263 6.55 29.97 10.64
CA TYR A 263 7.66 30.73 11.20
C TYR A 263 8.43 29.81 12.14
N CYS A 264 9.58 29.30 11.67
CA CYS A 264 10.47 28.48 12.48
C CYS A 264 11.93 28.91 12.30
N PRO A 265 12.80 28.60 13.28
CA PRO A 265 14.24 28.74 13.09
C PRO A 265 14.72 27.93 11.87
N PRO A 266 15.79 28.35 11.17
CA PRO A 266 16.36 27.59 10.06
C PRO A 266 16.74 26.15 10.44
N ALA A 267 17.07 25.92 11.71
CA ALA A 267 17.39 24.60 12.24
C ALA A 267 16.18 23.63 12.30
N GLU A 268 14.95 24.16 12.32
CA GLU A 268 13.70 23.36 12.35
C GLU A 268 13.03 23.25 10.96
N SER A 269 13.77 23.62 9.90
CA SER A 269 13.29 23.60 8.52
C SER A 269 14.15 22.68 7.66
N LEU A 270 13.51 21.89 6.81
CA LEU A 270 14.19 21.07 5.81
C LEU A 270 14.91 21.96 4.80
N GLN A 271 16.22 21.77 4.68
CA GLN A 271 17.07 22.52 3.74
C GLN A 271 16.65 22.34 2.28
N ARG A 272 16.01 21.21 1.97
CA ARG A 272 15.57 20.91 0.60
C ARG A 272 14.51 21.90 0.16
N ARG A 273 14.73 22.46 -1.03
CA ARG A 273 13.65 22.98 -1.85
C ARG A 273 13.10 21.86 -2.65
N HIS A 274 11.80 21.67 -2.77
CA HIS A 274 11.20 20.53 -3.48
C HIS A 274 11.25 19.18 -2.72
N PRO A 275 10.14 18.42 -2.80
CA PRO A 275 10.04 17.10 -2.18
C PRO A 275 11.03 16.10 -2.76
N PRO A 276 11.49 15.11 -1.96
CA PRO A 276 12.23 13.97 -2.46
C PRO A 276 11.35 13.08 -3.35
N THR A 277 11.95 12.28 -4.23
CA THR A 277 11.22 11.33 -5.10
C THR A 277 10.31 10.40 -4.29
N ARG A 278 10.75 9.95 -3.10
CA ARG A 278 9.97 9.11 -2.17
C ARG A 278 8.65 9.75 -1.74
N TYR A 279 8.55 11.08 -1.69
CA TYR A 279 7.28 11.76 -1.37
C TYR A 279 6.18 11.31 -2.33
N TYR A 280 6.48 11.26 -3.63
CA TYR A 280 5.54 10.83 -4.67
C TYR A 280 5.23 9.33 -4.66
N TRP A 281 6.01 8.53 -3.94
CA TRP A 281 5.80 7.08 -3.77
C TRP A 281 5.10 6.70 -2.46
N SER A 282 4.87 7.66 -1.56
CA SER A 282 4.18 7.38 -0.29
C SER A 282 2.73 6.92 -0.52
N GLU A 283 2.29 5.95 0.29
CA GLU A 283 0.95 5.34 0.20
C GLU A 283 -0.16 6.41 0.28
N TYR A 284 -1.19 6.19 -0.55
CA TYR A 284 -2.40 7.01 -0.63
C TYR A 284 -3.59 6.13 -0.27
N GLU A 285 -4.49 6.64 0.56
CA GLU A 285 -5.74 5.94 0.89
C GLU A 285 -6.72 6.01 -0.30
N GLU A 286 -7.00 4.86 -0.90
CA GLU A 286 -7.92 4.70 -2.04
C GLU A 286 -9.37 5.08 -1.70
N SER A 287 -9.73 5.06 -0.42
CA SER A 287 -11.02 5.48 0.14
C SER A 287 -11.35 6.97 -0.10
N ASP A 288 -10.36 7.77 -0.48
CA ASP A 288 -10.52 9.19 -0.78
C ASP A 288 -10.71 9.50 -2.28
N LEU A 289 -10.76 8.47 -3.13
CA LEU A 289 -11.03 8.65 -4.55
C LEU A 289 -12.47 9.16 -4.74
N PRO A 290 -12.69 10.19 -5.58
CA PRO A 290 -14.04 10.50 -6.01
C PRO A 290 -14.63 9.26 -6.69
N PRO A 291 -15.95 9.02 -6.54
CA PRO A 291 -16.61 7.96 -7.29
C PRO A 291 -16.29 8.13 -8.78
N PRO A 292 -16.07 7.02 -9.52
CA PRO A 292 -15.70 7.09 -10.92
C PRO A 292 -16.72 7.98 -11.64
N LEU A 293 -16.20 8.97 -12.39
CA LEU A 293 -17.05 9.84 -13.19
C LEU A 293 -17.99 8.95 -14.01
N PRO A 294 -19.30 9.25 -14.04
CA PRO A 294 -20.24 8.45 -14.80
C PRO A 294 -19.72 8.35 -16.23
N ALA A 295 -19.61 7.13 -16.74
CA ALA A 295 -19.12 6.88 -18.08
C ALA A 295 -19.84 7.84 -19.02
N ARG A 296 -19.07 8.74 -19.66
CA ARG A 296 -19.60 9.64 -20.67
C ARG A 296 -20.37 8.73 -21.63
N ARG A 297 -21.69 8.87 -21.66
CA ARG A 297 -22.49 8.27 -22.73
C ARG A 297 -21.91 8.86 -24.00
N VAL A 298 -21.13 8.05 -24.71
CA VAL A 298 -20.77 8.35 -26.09
C VAL A 298 -22.12 8.37 -26.78
N SER A 299 -22.66 9.57 -26.99
CA SER A 299 -23.84 9.75 -27.81
C SER A 299 -23.46 9.12 -29.14
N ALA A 300 -24.08 8.00 -29.46
CA ALA A 300 -23.98 7.41 -30.79
C ALA A 300 -24.40 8.52 -31.75
N GLN A 301 -23.42 9.12 -32.41
CA GLN A 301 -23.69 10.03 -33.51
C GLN A 301 -24.41 9.18 -34.55
N ALA A 302 -25.67 9.53 -34.82
CA ALA A 302 -26.42 8.97 -35.93
C ALA A 302 -25.60 9.18 -37.22
N PRO A 303 -25.58 8.19 -38.14
CA PRO A 303 -24.84 8.32 -39.38
C PRO A 303 -25.37 9.52 -40.18
N PRO A 304 -24.49 10.25 -40.90
CA PRO A 304 -24.92 11.41 -41.68
C PRO A 304 -25.86 10.98 -42.81
N ALA A 305 -27.04 11.60 -42.85
CA ALA A 305 -27.96 11.48 -43.97
C ALA A 305 -27.31 12.06 -45.24
N ALA A 306 -27.34 11.28 -46.32
CA ALA A 306 -26.86 11.69 -47.63
C ALA A 306 -27.67 12.89 -48.14
N ALA A 307 -27.03 14.05 -48.25
CA ALA A 307 -27.61 15.24 -48.87
C ALA A 307 -27.30 15.25 -50.38
N ALA A 308 -28.36 15.09 -51.16
CA ALA A 308 -28.38 15.25 -52.61
C ALA A 308 -28.19 16.72 -53.02
N LYS A 309 -27.53 16.91 -54.18
CA LYS A 309 -27.20 18.18 -54.82
C LYS A 309 -28.43 18.90 -55.40
N SER A 310 -28.46 20.23 -55.33
CA SER A 310 -28.79 21.16 -56.44
C SER A 310 -28.62 22.62 -55.95
N GLY A 311 -27.74 23.41 -56.59
CA GLY A 311 -28.11 24.54 -57.48
C GLY A 311 -28.29 25.83 -56.65
N GLY A 312 -27.49 26.89 -56.72
CA GLY A 312 -26.97 27.65 -57.86
C GLY A 312 -27.43 29.11 -57.67
N GLY A 313 -26.51 30.09 -57.61
CA GLY A 313 -26.88 31.52 -57.56
C GLY A 313 -25.80 32.44 -57.00
N GLN A 314 -25.06 33.10 -57.92
CA GLN A 314 -24.19 34.28 -57.70
C GLN A 314 -25.05 35.50 -57.26
N ALA A 315 -24.62 36.67 -56.81
CA ALA A 315 -23.37 37.45 -56.78
C ALA A 315 -23.59 38.62 -55.78
N GLY A 316 -22.54 39.29 -55.31
CA GLY A 316 -22.71 40.53 -54.54
C GLY A 316 -21.43 41.11 -53.90
N MET A 317 -20.56 41.68 -54.72
CA MET A 317 -19.42 42.54 -54.35
C MET A 317 -19.80 43.67 -53.37
N ARG A 318 -18.91 43.97 -52.39
CA ARG A 318 -18.27 45.30 -52.25
C ARG A 318 -17.13 45.32 -51.23
N LEU A 319 -16.08 46.03 -51.64
CA LEU A 319 -14.80 46.34 -51.01
C LEU A 319 -14.89 47.53 -50.05
N SER A 320 -13.97 47.57 -49.07
CA SER A 320 -13.12 48.72 -48.60
C SER A 320 -12.89 48.58 -47.08
N ALA A 321 -11.69 48.36 -46.53
CA ALA A 321 -10.38 49.05 -46.60
C ALA A 321 -10.29 50.36 -45.79
N ALA A 322 -9.11 50.53 -45.17
CA ALA A 322 -8.54 51.64 -44.36
C ALA A 322 -8.73 51.48 -42.83
N ALA A 323 -7.73 51.28 -41.96
CA ALA A 323 -6.32 51.73 -41.80
C ALA A 323 -6.13 53.00 -40.94
N THR A 324 -4.95 53.06 -40.31
CA THR A 324 -4.23 54.20 -39.67
C THR A 324 -4.50 54.38 -38.15
N ASP A 325 -3.52 54.07 -37.28
CA ASP A 325 -2.34 54.88 -36.84
C ASP A 325 -2.71 55.75 -35.61
N ALA A 326 -1.86 56.16 -34.66
CA ALA A 326 -0.47 55.93 -34.29
C ALA A 326 -0.22 56.72 -32.97
N ALA A 327 1.02 56.67 -32.48
CA ALA A 327 1.70 57.58 -31.54
C ALA A 327 1.47 57.34 -30.02
N ALA A 328 2.46 57.01 -29.18
CA ALA A 328 3.84 57.49 -28.95
C ALA A 328 3.94 58.74 -28.05
N ALA A 329 4.65 58.60 -26.92
CA ALA A 329 5.55 59.54 -26.23
C ALA A 329 5.65 59.13 -24.73
N GLU A 330 6.78 58.67 -24.17
CA GLU A 330 8.09 59.32 -23.93
C GLU A 330 8.17 60.09 -22.57
N LEU A 331 9.33 59.92 -21.90
CA LEU A 331 9.94 60.66 -20.77
C LEU A 331 9.41 60.37 -19.34
N GLY A 332 10.26 60.13 -18.32
CA GLY A 332 11.72 60.12 -18.24
C GLY A 332 12.25 60.03 -16.80
N GLY A 333 13.56 59.75 -16.68
CA GLY A 333 14.50 60.05 -15.58
C GLY A 333 14.25 59.42 -14.19
N GLY A 334 15.25 59.04 -13.40
CA GLY A 334 16.71 59.14 -13.51
C GLY A 334 17.34 58.92 -12.11
N GLY A 335 18.59 58.43 -12.09
CA GLY A 335 19.55 58.49 -10.97
C GLY A 335 19.29 57.56 -9.77
N GLY A 336 20.29 56.94 -9.11
CA GLY A 336 21.74 57.03 -9.17
C GLY A 336 22.33 56.59 -7.80
N GLY A 337 23.54 56.03 -7.82
CA GLY A 337 24.41 55.79 -6.64
C GLY A 337 24.20 54.43 -5.96
N GLY A 338 25.21 53.58 -5.67
CA GLY A 338 26.66 53.79 -5.62
C GLY A 338 27.18 53.40 -4.23
N GLY A 339 28.17 52.49 -4.17
CA GLY A 339 28.92 52.10 -2.97
C GLY A 339 28.52 50.71 -2.45
N GLY A 340 29.35 49.67 -2.46
CA GLY A 340 30.81 49.65 -2.30
C GLY A 340 31.10 48.96 -0.97
N SER A 341 31.44 47.68 -1.05
CA SER A 341 31.77 46.78 0.05
C SER A 341 33.23 46.96 0.52
N ASP A 342 33.49 46.33 1.67
CA ASP A 342 34.78 45.87 2.18
C ASP A 342 35.64 46.87 2.97
N ASP A 343 35.70 46.69 4.29
CA ASP A 343 36.90 46.30 5.06
C ASP A 343 36.60 46.52 6.56
N GLU A 344 36.55 45.46 7.38
CA GLU A 344 37.19 45.51 8.70
C GLU A 344 37.33 44.11 9.31
N LEU A 345 38.60 43.73 9.47
CA LEU A 345 39.08 42.53 10.13
C LEU A 345 39.77 42.96 11.44
N ALA A 346 39.55 42.16 12.49
CA ALA A 346 40.40 41.94 13.66
C ALA A 346 40.32 42.96 14.82
N PRO A 347 40.80 42.59 16.04
CA PRO A 347 41.37 41.30 16.48
C PRO A 347 40.51 40.45 17.41
#